data_AF-A0A6C0D967-F1
#
_entry.id   AF-A0A6C0D967-F1
#
_cell.length_a   1.000
_cell.length_b   1.000
_cell.length_c   1.000
_cell.angle_alpha   90.00
_cell.angle_beta   90.00
_cell.angle_gamma   90.00
#
_symmetry.space_group_name_H-M   'P 1'
#
loop_
_entity.id
_entity.type
_entity.pdbx_description
1 polymer ?
#
loop_
_entity_poly.entity_id
_entity_poly.type
_entity_poly.pdbx_seq_one_letter_code
_entity_poly.pdbx_strand_id
1 'polypeptide(L)'
;MINLYGSIGYTYLESINNQNPRNILLLSDMHSQLSYCSDSIKISDWFMNKLDSNNILLEEVPREDVKLKELFSEAEHTQDLKNMYLNNSDIIHALDIRPFLIPFSWELIELSLRGGGLENSQEQDINLLKYLNLIEDFYNFKHDKVSKYLGEIYNQDYIKNNKYLGSHMQVIYNGYLEYKKNNSRFLNQEILELYNNNKHVLEEINNLLDNIMEYFTIAKIYKLKDNKKNILIHAGLAHTEKILFWLVKLYEYKIISNKGVNNLQELDNVKITNGCLKLPTIIDNHLSTINYKNLN
;
A
#
# COMPACT_ATOMS: atom_id res chain seq x y z
N MET A 1 -5.10 -27.61 -3.41
CA MET A 1 -5.41 -26.17 -3.31
C MET A 1 -5.40 -25.80 -1.84
N ILE A 2 -4.96 -24.60 -1.51
CA ILE A 2 -5.04 -24.05 -0.16
C ILE A 2 -6.20 -23.06 -0.14
N ASN A 3 -7.05 -23.17 0.88
CA ASN A 3 -8.16 -22.25 1.09
C ASN A 3 -7.73 -21.22 2.12
N LEU A 4 -7.50 -19.97 1.70
CA LEU A 4 -7.02 -18.88 2.55
C LEU A 4 -8.18 -17.98 2.94
N TYR A 5 -8.34 -17.69 4.23
CA TYR A 5 -9.30 -16.72 4.75
C TYR A 5 -8.61 -15.37 5.03
N GLY A 6 -9.25 -14.27 4.60
CA GLY A 6 -8.73 -12.90 4.72
C GLY A 6 -8.28 -12.27 3.41
N SER A 7 -8.74 -12.79 2.27
CA SER A 7 -8.51 -12.20 0.95
C SER A 7 -9.62 -12.59 -0.01
N ILE A 8 -9.95 -11.68 -0.94
CA ILE A 8 -11.03 -11.85 -1.92
C ILE A 8 -10.51 -12.13 -3.34
N GLY A 9 -9.20 -11.99 -3.57
CA GLY A 9 -8.57 -12.16 -4.87
C GLY A 9 -7.06 -12.29 -4.77
N TYR A 10 -6.45 -12.98 -5.72
CA TYR A 10 -5.00 -12.93 -5.91
C TYR A 10 -4.60 -12.72 -7.36
N THR A 11 -3.46 -12.07 -7.52
CA THR A 11 -2.69 -12.02 -8.76
C THR A 11 -1.26 -12.48 -8.50
N TYR A 12 -0.83 -13.51 -9.23
CA TYR A 12 0.53 -14.05 -9.18
C TYR A 12 1.31 -13.59 -10.42
N LEU A 13 2.44 -12.94 -10.18
CA LEU A 13 3.28 -12.33 -11.19
C LEU A 13 4.69 -12.93 -11.19
N GLU A 14 5.28 -12.98 -12.38
CA GLU A 14 6.67 -13.33 -12.60
C GLU A 14 7.35 -12.18 -13.35
N SER A 15 8.58 -11.84 -12.97
CA SER A 15 9.35 -10.83 -13.70
C SER A 15 9.74 -11.36 -15.08
N ILE A 16 9.61 -10.51 -16.10
CA ILE A 16 10.04 -10.81 -17.47
C ILE A 16 11.55 -10.58 -17.62
N ASN A 17 12.16 -9.75 -16.76
CA ASN A 17 13.57 -9.41 -16.83
C ASN A 17 14.37 -9.97 -15.65
N ASN A 18 15.69 -10.10 -15.86
CA ASN A 18 16.61 -10.59 -14.82
C ASN A 18 17.04 -9.51 -13.84
N GLN A 19 16.57 -8.26 -13.97
CA GLN A 19 16.95 -7.18 -13.04
C GLN A 19 16.24 -7.33 -11.69
N ASN A 20 15.08 -7.97 -11.68
CA ASN A 20 14.35 -8.28 -10.46
C ASN A 20 13.59 -9.61 -10.57
N PRO A 21 14.29 -10.77 -10.58
CA PRO A 21 13.73 -12.08 -10.96
C PRO A 21 12.84 -12.71 -9.87
N ARG A 22 12.09 -11.89 -9.12
CA ARG A 22 11.24 -12.35 -8.01
C ARG A 22 9.82 -12.56 -8.49
N ASN A 23 9.20 -13.59 -7.93
CA ASN A 23 7.76 -13.75 -8.07
C ASN A 23 7.06 -12.87 -7.04
N ILE A 24 5.91 -12.32 -7.43
CA ILE A 24 5.08 -11.49 -6.56
C ILE A 24 3.71 -12.14 -6.48
N LEU A 25 3.21 -12.37 -5.26
CA LEU A 25 1.81 -12.67 -5.01
C LEU A 25 1.15 -11.43 -4.40
N LEU A 26 0.23 -10.83 -5.14
CA LEU A 26 -0.67 -9.78 -4.65
C LEU A 26 -1.95 -10.43 -4.13
N LEU A 27 -2.34 -10.12 -2.90
CA LEU A 27 -3.57 -10.59 -2.25
C LEU A 27 -4.45 -9.37 -1.95
N SER A 28 -5.63 -9.34 -2.56
CA SER A 28 -6.59 -8.24 -2.43
C SER A 28 -7.49 -8.45 -1.23
N ASP A 29 -7.67 -7.39 -0.44
CA ASP A 29 -8.58 -7.33 0.69
C ASP A 29 -9.71 -6.32 0.44
N MET A 30 -10.89 -6.55 1.02
CA MET A 30 -11.97 -5.57 1.07
C MET A 30 -12.13 -4.93 2.46
N HIS A 31 -11.27 -5.28 3.42
CA HIS A 31 -11.15 -4.73 4.78
C HIS A 31 -12.39 -4.82 5.67
N SER A 32 -13.50 -5.30 5.13
CA SER A 32 -14.77 -5.46 5.83
C SER A 32 -14.87 -6.81 6.54
N GLN A 33 -15.85 -6.94 7.42
CA GLN A 33 -16.16 -8.23 8.03
C GLN A 33 -16.60 -9.23 6.96
N LEU A 34 -15.84 -10.31 6.85
CA LEU A 34 -16.07 -11.37 5.89
C LEU A 34 -16.59 -12.61 6.62
N SER A 35 -17.52 -13.34 6.00
CA SER A 35 -17.92 -14.64 6.54
C SER A 35 -16.77 -15.63 6.40
N TYR A 36 -16.48 -16.36 7.47
CA TYR A 36 -15.52 -17.45 7.49
C TYR A 36 -15.99 -18.60 6.57
N CYS A 37 -15.05 -19.40 6.06
CA CYS A 37 -15.36 -20.60 5.30
C CYS A 37 -14.71 -21.84 5.94
N SER A 38 -15.38 -23.00 5.83
CA SER A 38 -14.88 -24.26 6.36
C SER A 38 -13.56 -24.69 5.71
N ASP A 39 -12.73 -25.41 6.47
CA ASP A 39 -11.44 -25.96 6.03
C ASP A 39 -10.50 -24.89 5.42
N SER A 40 -10.46 -23.71 6.04
CA SER A 40 -9.58 -22.62 5.64
C SER A 40 -8.45 -22.38 6.64
N ILE A 41 -7.37 -21.79 6.11
CA ILE A 41 -6.22 -21.32 6.88
C ILE A 41 -6.31 -19.80 6.91
N LYS A 42 -6.16 -19.19 8.08
CA LYS A 42 -6.07 -17.73 8.17
C LYS A 42 -4.86 -17.23 7.41
N ILE A 43 -5.00 -16.13 6.69
CA ILE A 43 -3.91 -15.56 5.89
C ILE A 43 -2.69 -15.18 6.74
N SER A 44 -2.89 -14.76 7.99
CA SER A 44 -1.84 -14.52 8.99
C SER A 44 -1.04 -15.78 9.29
N ASP A 45 -1.71 -16.89 9.62
CA ASP A 45 -1.07 -18.18 9.87
C ASP A 45 -0.33 -18.69 8.64
N TRP A 46 -0.90 -18.50 7.45
CA TRP A 46 -0.22 -18.83 6.21
C TRP A 46 1.04 -17.99 6.00
N PHE A 47 0.99 -16.68 6.22
CA PHE A 47 2.15 -15.79 6.16
C PHE A 47 3.25 -16.15 7.16
N MET A 48 2.91 -16.51 8.40
CA MET A 48 3.89 -16.98 9.39
C MET A 48 4.72 -18.15 8.87
N ASN A 49 4.08 -19.11 8.17
CA ASN A 49 4.76 -20.25 7.56
C ASN A 49 5.63 -19.89 6.33
N LYS A 50 5.61 -18.63 5.90
CA LYS A 50 6.30 -18.13 4.69
C LYS A 50 7.40 -17.10 4.98
N LEU A 51 7.59 -16.65 6.22
CA LEU A 51 8.54 -15.60 6.60
C LEU A 51 10.00 -15.92 6.19
N ASP A 52 10.38 -17.19 6.27
CA ASP A 52 11.74 -17.61 5.95
C ASP A 52 12.03 -17.56 4.44
N SER A 53 11.04 -17.82 3.59
CA SER A 53 11.20 -17.90 2.14
C SER A 53 10.72 -16.64 1.38
N ASN A 54 10.01 -15.73 2.05
CA ASN A 54 9.40 -14.56 1.42
C ASN A 54 9.69 -13.25 2.18
N ASN A 55 9.64 -12.14 1.46
CA ASN A 55 9.42 -10.84 2.06
C ASN A 55 7.91 -10.58 2.09
N ILE A 56 7.39 -10.20 3.24
CA ILE A 56 5.97 -9.94 3.44
C ILE A 56 5.76 -8.43 3.59
N LEU A 57 4.89 -7.87 2.77
CA LEU A 57 4.55 -6.46 2.70
C LEU A 57 3.06 -6.31 3.03
N LEU A 58 2.72 -5.55 4.06
CA LEU A 58 1.35 -5.39 4.57
C LEU A 58 0.92 -3.92 4.63
N GLU A 59 -0.30 -3.62 4.19
CA GLU A 59 -0.95 -2.33 4.44
C GLU A 59 -1.43 -2.21 5.89
N GLU A 60 -2.14 -3.22 6.38
CA GLU A 60 -2.87 -3.21 7.67
C GLU A 60 -1.93 -3.44 8.86
N VAL A 61 -1.10 -2.44 9.16
CA VAL A 61 -0.14 -2.51 10.26
C VAL A 61 -0.16 -1.25 11.12
N PRO A 62 0.17 -1.36 12.42
CA PRO A 62 0.28 -0.20 13.29
C PRO A 62 1.38 0.74 12.80
N ARG A 63 1.11 2.03 12.89
CA ARG A 63 2.02 3.10 12.46
C ARG A 63 2.83 3.61 13.65
N GLU A 64 4.13 3.85 13.45
CA GLU A 64 4.94 4.58 14.43
C GLU A 64 4.37 6.00 14.59
N ASP A 65 4.30 6.50 15.83
CA ASP A 65 4.06 7.91 16.17
C ASP A 65 2.70 8.52 15.78
N VAL A 66 1.77 7.77 15.17
CA VAL A 66 0.44 8.26 14.77
C VAL A 66 -0.65 7.38 15.36
N LYS A 67 -1.46 7.93 16.26
CA LYS A 67 -2.70 7.29 16.75
C LYS A 67 -3.82 7.58 15.75
N LEU A 68 -4.11 6.63 14.86
CA LEU A 68 -5.32 6.69 14.03
C LEU A 68 -6.44 5.90 14.66
N LYS A 69 -7.67 6.41 14.50
CA LYS A 69 -8.87 5.64 14.81
C LYS A 69 -8.94 4.48 13.83
N GLU A 70 -9.01 3.26 14.37
CA GLU A 70 -9.13 2.04 13.59
C GLU A 70 -10.50 2.00 12.89
N LEU A 71 -10.49 1.92 11.56
CA LEU A 71 -11.71 1.89 10.76
C LEU A 71 -12.35 0.50 10.72
N PHE A 72 -11.55 -0.55 10.91
CA PHE A 72 -11.95 -1.96 10.76
C PHE A 72 -11.60 -2.80 12.00
N SER A 73 -11.98 -2.32 13.19
CA SER A 73 -11.69 -3.01 14.46
C SER A 73 -12.34 -4.39 14.57
N GLU A 74 -13.45 -4.60 13.87
CA GLU A 74 -14.25 -5.83 13.93
C GLU A 74 -13.87 -6.87 12.87
N ALA A 75 -12.95 -6.54 11.96
CA ALA A 75 -12.49 -7.46 10.94
C ALA A 75 -11.39 -8.38 11.51
N GLU A 76 -11.74 -9.62 11.83
CA GLU A 76 -10.83 -10.58 12.48
C GLU A 76 -9.51 -10.76 11.71
N HIS A 77 -9.55 -10.87 10.38
CA HIS A 77 -8.35 -11.12 9.58
C HIS A 77 -7.40 -9.91 9.55
N THR A 78 -7.92 -8.67 9.58
CA THR A 78 -7.08 -7.47 9.65
C THR A 78 -6.41 -7.35 11.02
N GLN A 79 -7.14 -7.67 12.10
CA GLN A 79 -6.57 -7.71 13.46
C GLN A 79 -5.48 -8.78 13.59
N ASP A 80 -5.70 -9.96 13.02
CA ASP A 80 -4.71 -11.04 13.03
C ASP A 80 -3.42 -10.65 12.27
N LEU A 81 -3.54 -10.01 11.10
CA LEU A 81 -2.41 -9.50 10.32
C LEU A 81 -1.63 -8.40 11.07
N LYS A 82 -2.36 -7.49 11.72
CA LYS A 82 -1.80 -6.43 12.56
C LYS A 82 -1.00 -7.00 13.73
N ASN A 83 -1.57 -7.98 14.45
CA ASN A 83 -0.89 -8.67 15.55
C ASN A 83 0.34 -9.43 15.06
N MET A 84 0.24 -10.08 13.90
CA MET A 84 1.37 -10.76 13.27
C MET A 84 2.51 -9.77 12.97
N TYR A 85 2.21 -8.59 12.42
CA TYR A 85 3.20 -7.53 12.20
C TYR A 85 3.85 -7.05 13.49
N LEU A 86 3.06 -6.75 14.54
CA LEU A 86 3.59 -6.27 15.82
C LEU A 86 4.60 -7.23 16.44
N ASN A 87 4.37 -8.53 16.29
CA ASN A 87 5.27 -9.57 16.80
C ASN A 87 6.51 -9.80 15.91
N ASN A 88 6.54 -9.23 14.68
CA ASN A 88 7.56 -9.50 13.67
C ASN A 88 7.96 -8.24 12.87
N SER A 89 7.93 -7.06 13.49
CA SER A 89 8.10 -5.75 12.82
C SER A 89 9.49 -5.57 12.18
N ASP A 90 10.48 -6.34 12.64
CA ASP A 90 11.83 -6.33 12.08
C ASP A 90 11.91 -7.09 10.74
N ILE A 91 10.94 -7.95 10.44
CA ILE A 91 10.94 -8.85 9.28
C ILE A 91 9.82 -8.49 8.30
N ILE A 92 8.64 -8.14 8.81
CA ILE A 92 7.48 -7.78 7.99
C ILE A 92 7.53 -6.29 7.68
N HIS A 93 7.20 -5.92 6.44
CA HIS A 93 7.33 -4.55 5.96
C HIS A 93 5.98 -3.85 5.84
N ALA A 94 5.83 -2.72 6.53
CA ALA A 94 4.70 -1.80 6.34
C ALA A 94 4.71 -1.16 4.95
N LEU A 95 3.53 -0.99 4.36
CA LEU A 95 3.32 -0.30 3.08
C LEU A 95 2.76 1.11 3.23
N ASP A 96 1.88 1.33 4.20
CA ASP A 96 1.21 2.60 4.35
C ASP A 96 2.14 3.66 4.96
N ILE A 97 2.59 4.58 4.10
CA ILE A 97 3.42 5.73 4.48
C ILE A 97 2.65 7.04 4.51
N ARG A 98 1.37 7.04 4.13
CA ARG A 98 0.53 8.24 4.03
C ARG A 98 0.51 9.06 5.33
N PRO A 99 0.48 8.45 6.54
CA PRO A 99 0.53 9.19 7.80
C PRO A 99 1.76 10.08 7.99
N PHE A 100 2.87 9.76 7.32
CA PHE A 100 4.09 10.56 7.42
C PHE A 100 4.08 11.73 6.44
N LEU A 101 3.22 11.69 5.42
CA LEU A 101 3.19 12.64 4.31
C LEU A 101 2.24 13.81 4.53
N ILE A 102 1.44 13.78 5.61
CA ILE A 102 0.49 14.84 5.97
C ILE A 102 0.55 15.07 7.47
N PRO A 103 0.31 16.30 7.94
CA PRO A 103 0.33 16.61 9.36
C PRO A 103 -0.82 15.94 10.14
N PHE A 104 -1.96 15.72 9.50
CA PHE A 104 -3.11 14.98 10.02
C PHE A 104 -4.02 14.57 8.86
N SER A 105 -4.93 13.61 9.05
CA SER A 105 -5.96 13.25 8.06
C SER A 105 -7.15 14.20 8.16
N TRP A 106 -7.48 14.87 7.06
CA TRP A 106 -8.57 15.84 7.03
C TRP A 106 -9.93 15.21 7.33
N GLU A 107 -10.10 13.90 7.12
CA GLU A 107 -11.29 13.13 7.49
C GLU A 107 -11.56 13.15 9.00
N LEU A 108 -10.55 13.41 9.83
CA LEU A 108 -10.73 13.61 11.27
C LEU A 108 -11.61 14.84 11.58
N ILE A 109 -11.68 15.81 10.67
CA ILE A 109 -12.60 16.95 10.78
C ILE A 109 -14.05 16.46 10.76
N GLU A 110 -14.39 15.50 9.89
CA GLU A 110 -15.74 14.95 9.80
C GLU A 110 -16.17 14.26 11.10
N LEU A 111 -15.24 13.53 11.74
CA LEU A 111 -15.48 12.88 13.03
C LEU A 111 -15.69 13.90 14.15
N SER A 112 -14.94 15.00 14.12
CA SER A 112 -15.04 16.07 15.10
C SER A 112 -16.38 16.80 15.07
N LEU A 113 -16.86 17.11 13.86
CA LEU A 113 -18.15 17.78 13.66
C LEU A 113 -19.33 16.89 14.08
N ARG A 114 -19.16 15.57 14.08
CA ARG A 114 -20.16 14.58 14.55
C ARG A 114 -20.12 14.33 16.06
N GLY A 115 -19.42 15.17 16.84
CA GLY A 115 -19.36 15.05 18.30
C GLY A 115 -18.32 14.06 18.81
N GLY A 116 -17.50 13.48 17.93
CA GLY A 116 -16.31 12.72 18.32
C GLY A 116 -15.17 13.70 18.61
N GLY A 117 -15.11 14.22 19.83
CA GLY A 117 -14.19 15.30 20.22
C GLY A 117 -12.78 15.18 19.63
N LEU A 118 -12.29 16.26 19.03
CA LEU A 118 -10.87 16.43 18.75
C LEU A 118 -10.20 17.02 19.98
N GLU A 119 -9.22 16.32 20.53
CA GLU A 119 -8.46 16.82 21.67
C GLU A 119 -7.50 17.98 21.32
N ASN A 120 -7.37 18.39 20.04
CA ASN A 120 -6.58 19.57 19.67
C ASN A 120 -7.19 20.34 18.49
N SER A 121 -7.85 21.47 18.77
CA SER A 121 -8.44 22.36 17.77
C SER A 121 -7.42 23.18 16.96
N GLN A 122 -6.12 23.12 17.29
CA GLN A 122 -5.07 23.95 16.66
C GLN A 122 -4.52 23.36 15.34
N GLU A 123 -4.74 22.07 15.06
CA GLU A 123 -4.22 21.44 13.84
C GLU A 123 -5.01 21.86 12.59
N GLN A 124 -6.26 22.29 12.74
CA GLN A 124 -7.17 22.62 11.62
C GLN A 124 -6.90 23.98 10.96
N ASP A 125 -6.13 24.86 11.62
CA ASP A 125 -5.83 26.22 11.18
C ASP A 125 -4.63 26.29 10.20
N ILE A 126 -4.08 25.15 9.80
CA ILE A 126 -3.04 25.14 8.78
C ILE A 126 -3.64 25.35 7.40
N ASN A 127 -2.93 26.07 6.55
CA ASN A 127 -3.32 26.25 5.16
C ASN A 127 -2.85 25.09 4.27
N LEU A 128 -3.47 24.96 3.09
CA LEU A 128 -3.16 23.91 2.13
C LEU A 128 -1.67 23.88 1.75
N LEU A 129 -1.03 25.04 1.59
CA LEU A 129 0.40 25.12 1.29
C LEU A 129 1.24 24.40 2.36
N LYS A 130 0.99 24.69 3.65
CA LYS A 130 1.68 24.01 4.76
C LYS A 130 1.33 22.52 4.84
N TYR A 131 0.07 22.16 4.57
CA TYR A 131 -0.38 20.77 4.56
C TYR A 131 0.37 19.92 3.53
N LEU A 132 0.72 20.51 2.38
CA LEU A 132 1.46 19.84 1.29
C LEU A 132 2.98 19.75 1.52
N ASN A 133 3.54 20.39 2.55
CA ASN A 133 5.00 20.47 2.73
C ASN A 133 5.67 19.10 2.83
N LEU A 134 5.08 18.15 3.57
CA LEU A 134 5.63 16.81 3.73
C LEU A 134 5.57 15.99 2.42
N ILE A 135 4.54 16.21 1.60
CA ILE A 135 4.49 15.68 0.22
C ILE A 135 5.58 16.31 -0.65
N GLU A 136 5.82 17.62 -0.51
CA GLU A 136 6.89 18.29 -1.24
C GLU A 136 8.28 17.79 -0.83
N ASP A 137 8.49 17.55 0.47
CA ASP A 137 9.71 16.93 0.98
C ASP A 137 9.89 15.50 0.46
N PHE A 138 8.79 14.76 0.26
CA PHE A 138 8.83 13.46 -0.41
C PHE A 138 9.43 13.57 -1.82
N TYR A 139 8.95 14.51 -2.65
CA TYR A 139 9.47 14.69 -4.01
C TYR A 139 10.87 15.29 -4.07
N ASN A 140 11.26 16.04 -3.03
CA ASN A 140 12.59 16.64 -2.91
C ASN A 140 13.64 15.71 -2.30
N PHE A 141 13.31 14.46 -2.00
CA PHE A 141 14.22 13.49 -1.35
C PHE A 141 14.71 13.95 0.04
N LYS A 142 13.87 14.69 0.77
CA LYS A 142 14.19 15.26 2.09
C LYS A 142 13.37 14.64 3.23
N HIS A 143 12.49 13.69 2.92
CA HIS A 143 11.58 13.15 3.92
C HIS A 143 12.25 12.08 4.80
N ASP A 144 12.52 12.40 6.06
CA ASP A 144 13.28 11.55 6.99
C ASP A 144 12.72 10.13 7.19
N LYS A 145 11.40 10.00 7.45
CA LYS A 145 10.76 8.68 7.62
C LYS A 145 10.86 7.83 6.34
N VAL A 146 10.65 8.42 5.17
CA VAL A 146 10.79 7.69 3.89
C VAL A 146 12.25 7.28 3.66
N SER A 147 13.21 8.16 3.94
CA SER A 147 14.64 7.84 3.93
C SER A 147 15.00 6.68 4.85
N LYS A 148 14.46 6.63 6.08
CA LYS A 148 14.63 5.49 7.00
C LYS A 148 14.14 4.18 6.36
N TYR A 149 12.96 4.19 5.75
CA TYR A 149 12.36 2.97 5.20
C TYR A 149 12.96 2.48 3.88
N LEU A 150 13.36 3.39 2.98
CA LEU A 150 13.89 3.07 1.65
C LEU A 150 15.41 3.13 1.55
N GLY A 151 16.10 3.82 2.46
CA GLY A 151 17.56 3.98 2.44
C GLY A 151 18.05 4.57 1.12
N GLU A 152 19.12 4.00 0.58
CA GLU A 152 19.81 4.48 -0.63
C GLU A 152 18.93 4.57 -1.88
N ILE A 153 17.82 3.84 -1.94
CA ILE A 153 16.89 3.91 -3.08
C ILE A 153 16.14 5.24 -3.14
N TYR A 154 15.89 5.86 -1.98
CA TYR A 154 15.26 7.16 -1.89
C TYR A 154 16.31 8.26 -1.93
N ASN A 155 16.97 8.36 -3.09
CA ASN A 155 18.02 9.32 -3.37
C ASN A 155 17.86 9.85 -4.79
N GLN A 156 18.07 11.15 -4.99
CA GLN A 156 17.88 11.80 -6.28
C GLN A 156 18.72 11.17 -7.40
N ASP A 157 19.99 10.85 -7.15
CA ASP A 157 20.88 10.26 -8.16
C ASP A 157 20.52 8.81 -8.43
N TYR A 158 20.12 8.05 -7.41
CA TYR A 158 19.62 6.69 -7.60
C TYR A 158 18.37 6.69 -8.50
N ILE A 159 17.40 7.56 -8.20
CA ILE A 159 16.14 7.64 -8.95
C ILE A 159 16.35 8.14 -10.38
N LYS A 160 17.24 9.11 -10.61
CA LYS A 160 17.60 9.56 -11.96
C LYS A 160 18.22 8.45 -12.81
N ASN A 161 19.05 7.60 -12.20
CA ASN A 161 19.76 6.53 -12.91
C ASN A 161 18.96 5.22 -13.01
N ASN A 162 17.93 5.04 -12.17
CA ASN A 162 17.03 3.90 -12.26
C ASN A 162 15.86 4.21 -13.21
N LYS A 163 15.91 3.70 -14.44
CA LYS A 163 14.88 3.92 -15.46
C LYS A 163 13.45 3.69 -14.94
N TYR A 164 13.21 2.58 -14.25
CA TYR A 164 11.86 2.20 -13.83
C TYR A 164 11.33 3.07 -12.69
N LEU A 165 12.10 3.18 -11.59
CA LEU A 165 11.70 4.02 -10.46
C LEU A 165 11.71 5.51 -10.81
N GLY A 166 12.64 5.96 -11.65
CA GLY A 166 12.70 7.32 -12.18
C GLY A 166 11.47 7.68 -13.00
N SER A 167 11.08 6.82 -13.96
CA SER A 167 9.87 7.04 -14.75
C SER A 167 8.60 7.04 -13.88
N HIS A 168 8.48 6.13 -12.91
CA HIS A 168 7.32 6.13 -12.02
C HIS A 168 7.27 7.39 -11.16
N MET A 169 8.40 7.76 -10.52
CA MET A 169 8.51 8.99 -9.72
C MET A 169 8.14 10.22 -10.54
N GLN A 170 8.58 10.28 -11.80
CA GLN A 170 8.23 11.39 -12.69
C GLN A 170 6.72 11.47 -12.96
N VAL A 171 6.04 10.34 -13.18
CA VAL A 171 4.59 10.34 -13.39
C VAL A 171 3.85 10.86 -12.16
N ILE A 172 4.18 10.35 -10.97
CA ILE A 172 3.49 10.79 -9.74
C ILE A 172 3.84 12.23 -9.37
N TYR A 173 5.07 12.70 -9.65
CA TYR A 173 5.46 14.09 -9.44
C TYR A 173 4.73 15.05 -10.40
N ASN A 174 4.57 14.66 -11.67
CA ASN A 174 3.78 15.45 -12.61
C ASN A 174 2.32 15.59 -12.14
N GLY A 175 1.73 14.52 -11.59
CA GLY A 175 0.39 14.58 -10.98
C GLY A 175 0.32 15.58 -9.81
N TYR A 176 1.34 15.60 -8.95
CA TYR A 176 1.44 16.61 -7.88
C TYR A 176 1.56 18.04 -8.41
N LEU A 177 2.38 18.27 -9.45
CA LEU A 177 2.52 19.59 -10.06
C LEU A 177 1.21 20.07 -10.71
N GLU A 178 0.49 19.16 -11.37
CA GLU A 178 -0.83 19.45 -11.94
C GLU A 178 -1.84 19.80 -10.84
N TYR A 179 -1.87 19.03 -9.75
CA TYR A 179 -2.69 19.33 -8.58
C TYR A 179 -2.40 20.73 -8.02
N LYS A 180 -1.12 21.08 -7.76
CA LYS A 180 -0.75 22.42 -7.26
C LYS A 180 -1.19 23.52 -8.21
N LYS A 181 -1.06 23.30 -9.52
CA LYS A 181 -1.43 24.28 -10.54
C LYS A 181 -2.94 24.53 -10.54
N ASN A 182 -3.73 23.46 -10.60
CA ASN A 182 -5.19 23.50 -10.67
C ASN A 182 -5.79 24.09 -9.38
N ASN A 183 -5.14 23.85 -8.24
CA ASN A 183 -5.59 24.29 -6.92
C ASN A 183 -4.80 25.51 -6.37
N SER A 184 -4.08 26.23 -7.22
CA SER A 184 -3.20 27.35 -6.81
C SER A 184 -3.92 28.45 -6.03
N ARG A 185 -5.18 28.75 -6.36
CA ARG A 185 -6.02 29.73 -5.65
C ARG A 185 -6.35 29.34 -4.20
N PHE A 186 -6.24 28.05 -3.87
CA PHE A 186 -6.61 27.48 -2.59
C PHE A 186 -5.42 27.31 -1.64
N LEU A 187 -4.18 27.55 -2.10
CA LEU A 187 -2.96 27.28 -1.32
C LEU A 187 -2.91 27.99 0.03
N ASN A 188 -3.50 29.19 0.12
CA ASN A 188 -3.53 29.96 1.37
C ASN A 188 -4.81 29.76 2.20
N GLN A 189 -5.77 28.95 1.72
CA GLN A 189 -6.98 28.63 2.48
C GLN A 189 -6.68 27.57 3.54
N GLU A 190 -7.34 27.69 4.68
CA GLU A 190 -7.27 26.73 5.79
C GLU A 190 -7.92 25.40 5.40
N ILE A 191 -7.40 24.29 5.94
CA ILE A 191 -7.96 22.95 5.67
C ILE A 191 -9.43 22.86 6.11
N LEU A 192 -9.80 23.51 7.22
CA LEU A 192 -11.20 23.55 7.66
C LEU A 192 -12.11 24.31 6.67
N GLU A 193 -11.64 25.42 6.12
CA GLU A 193 -12.37 26.17 5.09
C GLU A 193 -12.55 25.32 3.83
N LEU A 194 -11.49 24.64 3.40
CA LEU A 194 -11.54 23.73 2.25
C LEU A 194 -12.48 22.55 2.50
N TYR A 195 -12.47 21.97 3.69
CA TYR A 195 -13.40 20.90 4.04
C TYR A 195 -14.86 21.35 3.91
N ASN A 196 -15.19 22.55 4.39
CA ASN A 196 -16.55 23.07 4.36
C ASN A 196 -17.01 23.51 2.96
N ASN A 197 -16.12 24.10 2.16
CA ASN A 197 -16.51 24.79 0.92
C ASN A 197 -16.00 24.10 -0.35
N ASN A 198 -14.91 23.34 -0.27
CA ASN A 198 -14.16 22.80 -1.42
C ASN A 198 -13.61 21.39 -1.13
N LYS A 199 -14.40 20.49 -0.51
CA LYS A 199 -13.95 19.16 -0.06
C LYS A 199 -13.22 18.35 -1.15
N HIS A 200 -13.62 18.49 -2.42
CA HIS A 200 -12.97 17.86 -3.57
C HIS A 200 -11.45 18.14 -3.65
N VAL A 201 -10.99 19.32 -3.23
CA VAL A 201 -9.57 19.70 -3.20
C VAL A 201 -8.78 18.80 -2.23
N LEU A 202 -9.41 18.40 -1.12
CA LEU A 202 -8.83 17.51 -0.12
C LEU A 202 -8.90 16.03 -0.56
N GLU A 203 -9.99 15.64 -1.21
CA GLU A 203 -10.15 14.30 -1.81
C GLU A 203 -9.09 14.03 -2.89
N GLU A 204 -8.72 15.05 -3.67
CA GLU A 204 -7.60 14.97 -4.62
C GLU A 204 -6.24 14.72 -3.94
N ILE A 205 -6.04 15.20 -2.69
CA ILE A 205 -4.81 14.90 -1.93
C ILE A 205 -4.74 13.41 -1.59
N ASN A 206 -5.86 12.78 -1.25
CA ASN A 206 -5.88 11.33 -0.99
C ASN A 206 -5.43 10.55 -2.22
N ASN A 207 -5.83 10.97 -3.42
CA ASN A 207 -5.35 10.36 -4.66
C ASN A 207 -3.82 10.51 -4.82
N LEU A 208 -3.24 11.65 -4.44
CA LEU A 208 -1.79 11.82 -4.43
C LEU A 208 -1.10 10.90 -3.42
N LEU A 209 -1.65 10.80 -2.21
CA LEU A 209 -1.12 9.96 -1.15
C LEU A 209 -1.14 8.48 -1.50
N ASP A 210 -2.23 8.02 -2.11
CA ASP A 210 -2.34 6.66 -2.65
C ASP A 210 -1.24 6.42 -3.69
N ASN A 211 -1.13 7.28 -4.71
CA ASN A 211 -0.11 7.15 -5.76
C ASN A 211 1.32 7.08 -5.18
N ILE A 212 1.59 7.86 -4.14
CA ILE A 212 2.88 7.83 -3.42
C ILE A 212 3.05 6.50 -2.67
N MET A 213 2.02 5.98 -2.01
CA MET A 213 2.04 4.68 -1.34
C MET A 213 2.29 3.51 -2.31
N GLU A 214 1.66 3.51 -3.49
CA GLU A 214 1.92 2.48 -4.51
C GLU A 214 3.35 2.57 -5.07
N TYR A 215 3.84 3.78 -5.34
CA TYR A 215 5.24 3.99 -5.68
C TYR A 215 6.18 3.47 -4.59
N PHE A 216 5.92 3.83 -3.34
CA PHE A 216 6.72 3.42 -2.19
C PHE A 216 6.75 1.90 -2.03
N THR A 217 5.61 1.25 -2.23
CA THR A 217 5.49 -0.22 -2.22
C THR A 217 6.44 -0.84 -3.25
N ILE A 218 6.45 -0.34 -4.48
CA ILE A 218 7.34 -0.86 -5.53
C ILE A 218 8.81 -0.51 -5.25
N ALA A 219 9.10 0.69 -4.73
CA ALA A 219 10.45 1.05 -4.29
C ALA A 219 10.95 0.12 -3.17
N LYS A 220 10.08 -0.30 -2.25
CA LYS A 220 10.37 -1.27 -1.20
C LYS A 220 10.68 -2.65 -1.78
N ILE A 221 9.92 -3.09 -2.80
CA ILE A 221 10.25 -4.32 -3.54
C ILE A 221 11.68 -4.19 -4.08
N TYR A 222 12.03 -3.11 -4.78
CA TYR A 222 13.39 -2.87 -5.28
C TYR A 222 14.46 -2.93 -4.19
N LYS A 223 14.19 -2.38 -3.00
CA LYS A 223 15.10 -2.46 -1.84
C LYS A 223 15.44 -3.88 -1.43
N LEU A 224 14.47 -4.77 -1.54
CA LEU A 224 14.60 -6.15 -1.09
C LEU A 224 15.25 -7.06 -2.14
N LYS A 225 15.70 -6.53 -3.29
CA LYS A 225 16.15 -7.35 -4.44
C LYS A 225 17.30 -8.29 -4.12
N ASP A 226 18.21 -7.87 -3.25
CA ASP A 226 19.45 -8.60 -3.01
C ASP A 226 19.24 -9.86 -2.14
N ASN A 227 18.12 -9.96 -1.41
CA ASN A 227 17.83 -11.13 -0.56
C ASN A 227 17.19 -12.32 -1.30
N LYS A 228 16.85 -12.17 -2.59
CA LYS A 228 16.32 -13.21 -3.51
C LYS A 228 15.03 -13.93 -3.05
N LYS A 229 14.40 -13.49 -1.95
CA LYS A 229 13.11 -14.01 -1.50
C LYS A 229 11.99 -13.51 -2.40
N ASN A 230 10.95 -14.31 -2.60
CA ASN A 230 9.73 -13.86 -3.28
C ASN A 230 9.02 -12.77 -2.47
N ILE A 231 8.05 -12.08 -3.08
CA ILE A 231 7.29 -11.02 -2.44
C ILE A 231 5.84 -11.46 -2.24
N LEU A 232 5.34 -11.33 -1.03
CA LEU A 232 3.93 -11.45 -0.70
C LEU A 232 3.42 -10.06 -0.31
N ILE A 233 2.38 -9.58 -0.99
CA ILE A 233 1.75 -8.28 -0.71
C ILE A 233 0.30 -8.53 -0.34
N HIS A 234 -0.14 -7.98 0.79
CA HIS A 234 -1.54 -7.93 1.17
C HIS A 234 -1.94 -6.48 1.45
N ALA A 235 -2.95 -6.03 0.72
CA ALA A 235 -3.45 -4.67 0.75
C ALA A 235 -4.91 -4.62 0.26
N GLY A 236 -5.56 -3.49 0.49
CA GLY A 236 -6.90 -3.21 0.00
C GLY A 236 -6.98 -3.27 -1.53
N LEU A 237 -8.13 -3.68 -2.04
CA LEU A 237 -8.41 -3.93 -3.45
C LEU A 237 -8.00 -2.77 -4.38
N ALA A 238 -8.26 -1.53 -3.97
CA ALA A 238 -7.88 -0.35 -4.75
C ALA A 238 -6.35 -0.21 -4.89
N HIS A 239 -5.61 -0.49 -3.81
CA HIS A 239 -4.15 -0.42 -3.79
C HIS A 239 -3.54 -1.59 -4.56
N THR A 240 -4.07 -2.81 -4.42
CA THR A 240 -3.57 -3.97 -5.18
C THR A 240 -3.77 -3.80 -6.68
N GLU A 241 -4.90 -3.24 -7.12
CA GLU A 241 -5.16 -2.91 -8.52
C GLU A 241 -4.13 -1.92 -9.08
N LYS A 242 -3.85 -0.82 -8.37
CA LYS A 242 -2.87 0.19 -8.79
C LYS A 242 -1.43 -0.35 -8.77
N ILE A 243 -1.05 -1.13 -7.76
CA ILE A 243 0.27 -1.78 -7.69
C ILE A 243 0.43 -2.74 -8.88
N LEU A 244 -0.57 -3.56 -9.17
CA LEU A 244 -0.59 -4.47 -10.32
C LEU A 244 -0.40 -3.71 -11.63
N PHE A 245 -1.16 -2.64 -11.84
CA PHE A 245 -1.06 -1.80 -13.02
C PHE A 245 0.37 -1.32 -13.25
N TRP A 246 1.02 -0.78 -12.23
CA TRP A 246 2.40 -0.30 -12.34
C TRP A 246 3.38 -1.43 -12.63
N LEU A 247 3.28 -2.54 -11.89
CA LEU A 247 4.16 -3.70 -12.06
C LEU A 247 4.16 -4.21 -13.51
N VAL A 248 2.98 -4.32 -14.12
CA VAL A 248 2.83 -4.78 -15.50
C VAL A 248 3.25 -3.70 -16.50
N LYS A 249 2.75 -2.46 -16.32
CA LYS A 249 2.92 -1.39 -17.31
C LYS A 249 4.36 -0.89 -17.41
N LEU A 250 5.05 -0.80 -16.28
CA LEU A 250 6.35 -0.15 -16.20
C LEU A 250 7.46 -1.11 -15.79
N TYR A 251 7.21 -2.00 -14.82
CA TYR A 251 8.26 -2.83 -14.20
C TYR A 251 8.44 -4.21 -14.84
N GLU A 252 7.87 -4.44 -16.02
CA GLU A 252 8.06 -5.66 -16.81
C GLU A 252 7.70 -6.94 -16.06
N TYR A 253 6.58 -6.94 -15.35
CA TYR A 253 5.98 -8.16 -14.80
C TYR A 253 4.90 -8.71 -15.74
N LYS A 254 4.82 -10.03 -15.84
CA LYS A 254 3.70 -10.73 -16.49
C LYS A 254 2.80 -11.37 -15.45
N ILE A 255 1.51 -11.30 -15.69
CA ILE A 255 0.51 -12.03 -14.90
C ILE A 255 0.55 -13.50 -15.33
N ILE A 256 0.81 -14.38 -14.36
CA ILE A 256 0.81 -15.83 -14.56
C ILE A 256 -0.53 -16.43 -14.19
N SER A 257 -1.14 -15.93 -13.13
CA SER A 257 -2.45 -16.39 -12.66
C SER A 257 -3.16 -15.26 -11.94
N ASN A 258 -4.47 -15.17 -12.16
CA ASN A 258 -5.35 -14.21 -11.50
C ASN A 258 -6.67 -14.92 -11.19
N LYS A 259 -7.17 -14.83 -9.94
CA LYS A 259 -8.47 -15.38 -9.52
C LYS A 259 -9.09 -14.58 -8.39
N GLY A 260 -10.42 -14.63 -8.30
CA GLY A 260 -11.19 -13.84 -7.32
C GLY A 260 -11.36 -12.40 -7.80
N VAL A 261 -11.61 -11.48 -6.88
CA VAL A 261 -11.83 -10.06 -7.14
C VAL A 261 -10.51 -9.29 -7.01
N ASN A 262 -10.02 -8.74 -8.11
CA ASN A 262 -8.70 -8.11 -8.22
C ASN A 262 -8.73 -6.70 -8.81
N ASN A 263 -9.91 -6.18 -9.14
CA ASN A 263 -10.14 -4.78 -9.44
C ASN A 263 -11.51 -4.34 -8.91
N LEU A 264 -11.70 -3.02 -8.81
CA LEU A 264 -12.95 -2.43 -8.32
C LEU A 264 -14.15 -2.73 -9.22
N GLN A 265 -13.97 -2.89 -10.53
CA GLN A 265 -15.07 -3.22 -11.45
C GLN A 265 -15.65 -4.62 -11.20
N GLU A 266 -14.82 -5.57 -10.79
CA GLU A 266 -15.24 -6.92 -10.43
C GLU A 266 -16.07 -6.93 -9.14
N LEU A 267 -15.79 -6.01 -8.21
CA LEU A 267 -16.51 -5.91 -6.94
C LEU A 267 -18.01 -5.64 -7.15
N ASP A 268 -18.34 -4.76 -8.10
CA ASP A 268 -19.73 -4.42 -8.45
C ASP A 268 -20.49 -5.60 -9.07
N ASN A 269 -19.75 -6.52 -9.70
CA ASN A 269 -20.31 -7.63 -10.46
C ASN A 269 -20.36 -8.95 -9.67
N VAL A 270 -19.70 -9.03 -8.52
CA VAL A 270 -19.57 -10.27 -7.73
C VAL A 270 -20.17 -10.09 -6.36
N LYS A 271 -21.15 -10.94 -6.02
CA LYS A 271 -21.61 -11.08 -4.64
C LYS A 271 -20.54 -11.81 -3.83
N ILE A 272 -19.68 -11.07 -3.15
CA ILE A 272 -18.70 -11.63 -2.21
C ILE A 272 -19.48 -12.21 -1.02
N THR A 273 -19.51 -13.54 -0.92
CA THR A 273 -20.28 -14.27 0.10
C THR A 273 -19.40 -14.76 1.25
N ASN A 274 -18.08 -14.80 1.06
CA ASN A 274 -17.10 -15.17 2.08
C ASN A 274 -15.74 -14.53 1.75
N GLY A 275 -14.87 -14.47 2.76
CA GLY A 275 -13.53 -13.90 2.63
C GLY A 275 -12.46 -14.91 2.22
N CYS A 276 -12.83 -15.91 1.43
CA CYS A 276 -11.96 -17.03 1.15
C CYS A 276 -11.53 -17.14 -0.31
N LEU A 277 -10.26 -17.49 -0.47
CA LEU A 277 -9.60 -17.62 -1.74
C LEU A 277 -8.94 -19.00 -1.87
N LYS A 278 -9.16 -19.65 -3.01
CA LYS A 278 -8.48 -20.92 -3.35
C LYS A 278 -7.17 -20.65 -4.08
N LEU A 279 -6.05 -20.74 -3.35
CA LEU A 279 -4.70 -20.67 -3.91
C LEU A 279 -4.27 -22.04 -4.47
N PRO A 280 -3.85 -22.14 -5.74
CA PRO A 280 -3.28 -23.36 -6.30
C PRO A 280 -2.03 -23.81 -5.53
N THR A 281 -1.93 -25.11 -5.21
CA THR A 281 -0.79 -25.69 -4.48
C THR A 281 0.54 -25.47 -5.21
N ILE A 282 0.53 -25.37 -6.54
CA ILE A 282 1.75 -25.06 -7.31
C ILE A 282 2.30 -23.66 -7.00
N ILE A 283 1.42 -22.67 -6.79
CA ILE A 283 1.82 -21.30 -6.42
C ILE A 283 2.34 -21.32 -4.97
N ASP A 284 1.63 -21.99 -4.06
CA ASP A 284 2.09 -22.12 -2.68
C ASP A 284 3.46 -22.81 -2.57
N ASN A 285 3.69 -23.88 -3.33
CA ASN A 285 4.98 -24.58 -3.36
C ASN A 285 6.10 -23.67 -3.87
N HIS A 286 5.86 -22.88 -4.92
CA HIS A 286 6.84 -21.91 -5.42
C HIS A 286 7.20 -20.84 -4.38
N LEU A 287 6.23 -20.41 -3.58
CA LEU A 287 6.43 -19.45 -2.49
C LEU A 287 7.08 -20.08 -1.25
N SER A 288 7.08 -21.41 -1.15
CA SER A 288 7.72 -22.14 -0.04
C SER A 288 9.22 -22.39 -0.26
N THR A 289 9.72 -22.14 -1.48
CA THR A 289 11.14 -22.29 -1.82
C THR A 289 11.80 -20.92 -1.94
N ILE A 290 12.99 -20.75 -1.35
CA ILE A 290 13.87 -19.62 -1.70
C ILE A 290 14.20 -19.77 -3.19
N ASN A 291 13.98 -18.70 -3.96
CA ASN A 291 14.13 -18.74 -5.41
C ASN A 291 15.63 -18.82 -5.76
N TYR A 292 16.16 -20.05 -5.81
CA TYR A 292 17.52 -20.35 -6.29
C TYR A 292 17.58 -20.49 -7.83
N LYS A 293 16.50 -20.15 -8.56
CA LYS A 293 16.45 -20.23 -10.03
C LYS A 293 17.28 -19.12 -10.68
N ASN A 294 18.60 -19.32 -10.58
CA ASN A 294 19.63 -19.07 -11.59
C ASN A 294 20.74 -20.12 -11.34
N LEU A 295 20.40 -21.37 -11.62
CA LEU A 295 21.35 -22.45 -11.87
C LEU A 295 20.93 -23.09 -13.20
N ASN A 296 21.31 -22.41 -14.27
CA ASN A 296 21.82 -22.92 -15.54
C ASN A 296 22.06 -21.72 -16.47
#